data_AF-A0A9R1UI41-F1
#
_entry.id   AF-A0A9R1UI41-F1
#
_cell.length_a   1.000
_cell.length_b   1.000
_cell.length_c   1.000
_cell.angle_alpha   90.00
_cell.angle_beta   90.00
_cell.angle_gamma   90.00
#
_symmetry.space_group_name_H-M   'P 1'
#
loop_
_entity.id
_entity.type
_entity.pdbx_description
1 polymer ?
#
loop_
_entity_poly.entity_id
_entity_poly.type
_entity_poly.pdbx_seq_one_letter_code
_entity_poly.pdbx_strand_id
1 'polypeptide(L)'
;MSFPPWMITTSVMVALLDFFFFLSADAARIVGGFDHKNVAFDQNYNVTWGNHHAQLLNQGKEVQLSLDQSSGAGFASKSYYGSGYFHMKIKLPVKDSGGVITAFYMFLNTSIHDELDFEFLGNRPGKPITLQTNVFANSIGGREQKFTLWFDPATDFHYYKLLWNHHQIAYTLNYLIL
;
A
#
# COMPACT_ATOMS: atom_id res chain seq x y z
N MET A 1 23.94 -14.85 4.59
CA MET A 1 24.27 -14.73 3.16
C MET A 1 23.71 -13.40 2.68
N SER A 2 24.49 -12.59 1.96
CA SER A 2 24.10 -11.26 1.46
C SER A 2 23.11 -11.39 0.31
N PHE A 3 21.92 -10.81 0.46
CA PHE A 3 20.92 -10.74 -0.60
C PHE A 3 21.24 -9.64 -1.63
N PRO A 4 20.75 -9.77 -2.89
CA PRO A 4 20.92 -8.72 -3.88
C PRO A 4 20.15 -7.44 -3.50
N PRO A 5 20.74 -6.25 -3.67
CA PRO A 5 20.14 -4.97 -3.26
C PRO A 5 18.94 -4.49 -4.09
N TRP A 6 18.37 -5.31 -4.98
CA TRP A 6 17.32 -4.89 -5.95
C TRP A 6 15.89 -5.37 -5.63
N MET A 7 15.65 -5.90 -4.43
CA MET A 7 14.39 -6.58 -4.07
C MET A 7 13.39 -5.67 -3.31
N ILE A 8 12.18 -5.47 -3.83
CA ILE A 8 11.17 -4.53 -3.32
C ILE A 8 10.08 -5.24 -2.49
N THR A 9 9.56 -4.60 -1.43
CA THR A 9 8.41 -5.08 -0.62
C THR A 9 7.17 -4.20 -0.85
N THR A 10 5.97 -4.75 -0.66
CA THR A 10 4.71 -3.97 -0.61
C THR A 10 4.31 -3.70 0.84
N SER A 11 3.88 -2.48 1.13
CA SER A 11 3.44 -2.07 2.46
C SER A 11 2.14 -1.28 2.39
N VAL A 12 1.38 -1.33 3.48
CA VAL A 12 0.16 -0.54 3.67
C VAL A 12 0.23 0.06 5.05
N MET A 13 -0.01 1.36 5.13
CA MET A 13 0.17 2.14 6.34
C MET A 13 -0.97 3.14 6.49
N VAL A 14 -1.38 3.38 7.74
CA VAL A 14 -2.16 4.56 8.11
C VAL A 14 -1.27 5.42 9.01
N ALA A 15 -0.89 6.61 8.53
CA ALA A 15 0.02 7.51 9.23
C ALA A 15 -0.48 8.96 9.27
N LEU A 16 -0.02 9.69 10.29
CA LEU A 16 0.07 11.15 10.31
C LEU A 16 1.45 11.53 9.78
N LEU A 17 1.55 12.64 9.04
CA LEU A 17 2.84 13.11 8.51
C LEU A 17 3.84 13.36 9.65
N ASP A 18 4.89 12.53 9.63
CA ASP A 18 6.22 12.63 10.26
C ASP A 18 6.58 11.43 11.17
N PHE A 19 7.76 10.84 10.87
CA PHE A 19 8.68 9.96 11.65
C PHE A 19 8.85 8.42 11.35
N PHE A 20 10.06 8.08 10.83
CA PHE A 20 11.08 7.00 11.13
C PHE A 20 10.94 5.45 10.84
N PHE A 21 11.87 4.95 10.00
CA PHE A 21 12.96 3.91 10.13
C PHE A 21 12.81 2.46 10.75
N PHE A 22 13.40 1.47 10.00
CA PHE A 22 14.15 0.20 10.30
C PHE A 22 13.54 -1.26 10.26
N LEU A 23 14.26 -2.14 9.49
CA LEU A 23 14.56 -3.63 9.54
C LEU A 23 13.41 -4.69 9.42
N SER A 24 13.49 -5.89 8.80
CA SER A 24 14.51 -6.74 8.12
C SER A 24 13.89 -7.95 7.34
N ALA A 25 14.58 -8.40 6.28
CA ALA A 25 14.85 -9.78 5.74
C ALA A 25 13.78 -10.80 5.23
N ASP A 26 14.25 -11.54 4.20
CA ASP A 26 13.88 -12.83 3.57
C ASP A 26 12.83 -12.98 2.43
N ALA A 27 13.27 -13.68 1.38
CA ALA A 27 12.73 -13.75 0.03
C ALA A 27 11.87 -15.01 -0.24
N ALA A 28 10.93 -14.91 -1.20
CA ALA A 28 10.46 -16.06 -1.99
C ALA A 28 9.88 -15.59 -3.34
N ARG A 29 10.31 -16.26 -4.42
CA ARG A 29 9.71 -16.17 -5.77
C ARG A 29 8.54 -17.14 -5.87
N ILE A 30 7.43 -16.71 -6.48
CA ILE A 30 6.56 -17.59 -7.27
C ILE A 30 6.13 -16.86 -8.55
N VAL A 31 6.44 -17.48 -9.70
CA VAL A 31 5.87 -17.21 -11.02
C VAL A 31 4.77 -18.24 -11.23
N GLY A 32 3.53 -17.82 -11.45
CA GLY A 32 2.49 -18.73 -11.93
C GLY A 32 1.05 -18.26 -11.70
N GLY A 33 0.33 -18.03 -12.79
CA GLY A 33 -1.12 -18.23 -12.93
C GLY A 33 -2.04 -17.24 -12.23
N PHE A 34 -2.75 -16.42 -13.02
CA PHE A 34 -3.88 -15.63 -12.54
C PHE A 34 -5.05 -16.54 -12.14
N ASP A 35 -5.12 -16.88 -10.86
CA ASP A 35 -6.35 -17.29 -10.20
C ASP A 35 -6.67 -16.26 -9.12
N HIS A 36 -7.78 -15.53 -9.29
CA HIS A 36 -8.25 -14.48 -8.38
C HIS A 36 -8.82 -15.08 -7.08
N LYS A 37 -8.08 -15.97 -6.42
CA LYS A 37 -8.50 -16.49 -5.11
C LYS A 37 -8.35 -15.39 -4.08
N ASN A 38 -9.44 -15.11 -3.38
CA ASN A 38 -9.42 -14.28 -2.20
C ASN A 38 -8.71 -15.05 -1.08
N VAL A 39 -7.39 -14.90 -1.00
CA VAL A 39 -6.49 -15.58 -0.05
C VAL A 39 -6.53 -14.91 1.31
N ALA A 40 -6.21 -15.65 2.37
CA ALA A 40 -6.09 -15.06 3.70
C ALA A 40 -4.86 -14.13 3.75
N PHE A 41 -4.99 -13.03 4.49
CA PHE A 41 -3.99 -11.98 4.70
C PHE A 41 -2.64 -12.55 5.11
N ASP A 42 -2.64 -13.48 6.07
CA ASP A 42 -1.47 -14.10 6.65
C ASP A 42 -0.70 -15.00 5.68
N GLN A 43 -1.25 -15.33 4.50
CA GLN A 43 -0.47 -16.05 3.49
C GLN A 43 0.61 -15.16 2.88
N ASN A 44 0.35 -13.86 2.74
CA ASN A 44 1.22 -12.94 2.01
C ASN A 44 1.77 -11.80 2.86
N TYR A 45 1.14 -11.46 3.99
CA TYR A 45 1.45 -10.26 4.75
C TYR A 45 1.65 -10.55 6.25
N ASN A 46 2.42 -9.68 6.90
CA ASN A 46 2.56 -9.60 8.35
C ASN A 46 2.26 -8.17 8.80
N VAL A 47 1.57 -8.03 9.94
CA VAL A 47 1.50 -6.74 10.64
C VAL A 47 2.91 -6.39 11.14
N THR A 48 3.38 -5.20 10.79
CA THR A 48 4.74 -4.72 11.13
C THR A 48 4.71 -3.69 12.25
N TRP A 49 3.59 -2.98 12.42
CA TRP A 49 3.41 -1.98 13.46
C TRP A 49 1.93 -1.83 13.82
N GLY A 50 1.66 -1.41 15.07
CA GLY A 50 0.30 -1.19 15.54
C GLY A 50 -0.53 -2.47 15.66
N ASN A 51 0.01 -3.53 16.26
CA ASN A 51 -0.70 -4.82 16.39
C ASN A 51 -2.09 -4.71 17.02
N HIS A 52 -2.28 -3.79 17.99
CA HIS A 52 -3.59 -3.53 18.61
C HIS A 52 -4.54 -2.72 17.70
N HIS A 53 -4.01 -2.15 16.64
CA HIS A 53 -4.69 -1.32 15.64
C HIS A 53 -4.85 -2.04 14.29
N ALA A 54 -4.46 -3.32 14.20
CA ALA A 54 -4.64 -4.16 13.02
C ALA A 54 -5.50 -5.39 13.37
N GLN A 55 -6.75 -5.41 12.90
CA GLN A 55 -7.69 -6.49 13.17
C GLN A 55 -7.93 -7.32 11.92
N LEU A 56 -7.76 -8.64 12.02
CA LEU A 56 -8.15 -9.58 10.97
C LEU A 56 -9.65 -9.89 11.08
N LEU A 57 -10.36 -9.72 9.96
CA LEU A 57 -11.79 -9.94 9.81
C LEU A 57 -12.04 -10.99 8.73
N ASN A 58 -13.29 -11.45 8.60
CA ASN A 58 -13.73 -12.35 7.52
C ASN A 58 -12.81 -13.58 7.35
N GLN A 59 -12.57 -14.31 8.45
CA GLN A 59 -11.66 -15.48 8.46
C GLN A 59 -10.24 -15.16 7.98
N GLY A 60 -9.76 -13.94 8.27
CA GLY A 60 -8.43 -13.48 7.88
C GLY A 60 -8.33 -12.97 6.45
N LYS A 61 -9.43 -12.86 5.70
CA LYS A 61 -9.42 -12.34 4.31
C LYS A 61 -9.50 -10.82 4.23
N GLU A 62 -9.78 -10.17 5.35
CA GLU A 62 -9.84 -8.71 5.47
C GLU A 62 -8.97 -8.28 6.64
N VAL A 63 -8.29 -7.14 6.48
CA VAL A 63 -7.57 -6.47 7.57
C VAL A 63 -8.15 -5.08 7.74
N GLN A 64 -8.55 -4.76 8.95
CA GLN A 64 -8.96 -3.43 9.35
C GLN A 64 -7.81 -2.76 10.08
N LEU A 65 -7.36 -1.62 9.56
CA LEU A 65 -6.40 -0.75 10.22
C LEU A 65 -7.14 0.39 10.91
N SER A 66 -6.75 0.70 12.13
CA SER A 66 -7.25 1.85 12.89
C SER A 66 -6.13 2.82 13.24
N LEU A 67 -6.53 4.05 13.55
CA LEU A 67 -5.65 5.12 13.98
C LEU A 67 -6.36 5.87 15.11
N ASP A 68 -5.63 6.15 16.18
CA ASP A 68 -6.03 7.07 17.23
C ASP A 68 -4.81 7.89 17.70
N GLN A 69 -4.94 8.61 18.81
CA GLN A 69 -3.87 9.45 19.35
C GLN A 69 -2.66 8.65 19.86
N SER A 70 -2.82 7.35 20.12
CA SER A 70 -1.74 6.50 20.62
C SER A 70 -0.87 5.93 19.50
N SER A 71 -1.48 5.51 18.40
CA SER A 71 -0.81 4.85 17.28
C SER A 71 -1.73 4.70 16.07
N GLY A 72 -1.13 4.50 14.91
CA GLY A 72 -1.77 3.90 13.72
C GLY A 72 -1.43 2.42 13.60
N ALA A 73 -1.52 1.88 12.39
CA ALA A 73 -1.09 0.52 12.05
C ALA A 73 -0.51 0.42 10.65
N GLY A 74 0.26 -0.65 10.43
CA GLY A 74 0.79 -1.00 9.12
C GLY A 74 1.16 -2.47 9.00
N PHE A 75 1.22 -2.93 7.76
CA PHE A 75 1.66 -4.28 7.42
C PHE A 75 2.53 -4.27 6.18
N ALA A 76 3.34 -5.31 6.02
CA ALA A 76 4.22 -5.50 4.88
C ALA A 76 4.15 -6.93 4.34
N SER A 77 4.49 -7.11 3.07
CA SER A 77 4.57 -8.44 2.47
C SER A 77 5.68 -9.28 3.10
N LYS A 78 5.43 -10.58 3.25
CA LYS A 78 6.39 -11.58 3.70
C LYS A 78 7.50 -11.85 2.69
N SER A 79 7.26 -11.49 1.43
CA SER A 79 8.18 -11.75 0.32
C SER A 79 8.55 -10.46 -0.37
N TYR A 80 9.69 -10.52 -1.05
CA TYR A 80 10.18 -9.44 -1.90
C TYR A 80 10.03 -9.82 -3.37
N TYR A 81 9.91 -8.81 -4.22
CA TYR A 81 9.60 -8.95 -5.62
C TYR A 81 10.55 -8.10 -6.49
N GLY A 82 10.87 -8.59 -7.69
CA GLY A 82 11.65 -7.85 -8.70
C GLY A 82 10.82 -7.37 -9.89
N SER A 83 9.55 -7.78 -9.95
CA SER A 83 8.49 -7.32 -10.85
C SER A 83 7.19 -7.96 -10.38
N GLY A 84 6.04 -7.46 -10.82
CA GLY A 84 4.77 -8.10 -10.52
C GLY A 84 3.56 -7.25 -10.85
N TYR A 85 2.41 -7.83 -10.56
CA TYR A 85 1.12 -7.16 -10.58
C TYR A 85 0.53 -7.26 -9.18
N PHE A 86 0.56 -6.15 -8.47
CA PHE A 86 0.17 -6.05 -7.07
C PHE A 86 -1.19 -5.36 -7.00
N HIS A 87 -2.11 -5.90 -6.21
CA HIS A 87 -3.41 -5.28 -6.11
C HIS A 87 -4.04 -5.50 -4.74
N MET A 88 -4.79 -4.51 -4.30
CA MET A 88 -5.53 -4.57 -3.05
C MET A 88 -6.91 -3.94 -3.21
N LYS A 89 -7.88 -4.52 -2.50
CA LYS A 89 -9.18 -3.90 -2.30
C LYS A 89 -9.08 -3.00 -1.07
N ILE A 90 -9.34 -1.71 -1.25
CA ILE A 90 -9.30 -0.74 -0.15
C ILE A 90 -10.66 -0.04 -0.07
N LYS A 91 -11.18 0.07 1.15
CA LYS A 91 -12.32 0.91 1.49
C LYS A 91 -11.85 1.90 2.56
N LEU A 92 -12.04 3.19 2.29
CA LEU A 92 -11.60 4.26 3.18
C LEU A 92 -12.61 4.52 4.31
N PRO A 93 -12.20 5.15 5.42
CA PRO A 93 -13.12 5.46 6.51
C PRO A 93 -14.16 6.52 6.09
N VAL A 94 -15.41 6.33 6.53
CA VAL A 94 -16.52 7.30 6.36
C VAL A 94 -16.39 8.51 7.32
N LYS A 95 -15.41 8.48 8.23
CA LYS A 95 -15.21 9.50 9.28
C LYS A 95 -14.37 10.69 8.76
N ASP A 96 -14.31 11.74 9.57
CA ASP A 96 -13.32 12.80 9.36
C ASP A 96 -11.91 12.18 9.33
N SER A 97 -11.24 12.33 8.19
CA SER A 97 -9.90 11.84 7.93
C SER A 97 -8.95 12.98 7.56
N GLY A 98 -9.33 14.23 7.84
CA GLY A 98 -8.49 15.39 7.57
C GLY A 98 -7.12 15.24 8.22
N GLY A 99 -6.06 15.27 7.40
CA GLY A 99 -4.68 15.10 7.86
C GLY A 99 -4.22 13.65 8.03
N VAL A 100 -5.09 12.66 7.77
CA VAL A 100 -4.73 11.23 7.77
C VAL A 100 -4.40 10.78 6.36
N ILE A 101 -3.31 10.04 6.21
CA ILE A 101 -2.95 9.36 4.96
C ILE A 101 -3.16 7.85 5.14
N THR A 102 -3.91 7.25 4.23
CA THR A 102 -3.84 5.80 4.00
C THR A 102 -2.93 5.57 2.80
N ALA A 103 -1.91 4.73 2.94
CA ALA A 103 -0.93 4.47 1.89
C ALA A 103 -0.95 2.98 1.51
N PHE A 104 -0.85 2.70 0.21
CA PHE A 104 -0.50 1.40 -0.34
C PHE A 104 0.66 1.61 -1.30
N TYR A 105 1.82 1.07 -0.98
CA TYR A 105 3.04 1.41 -1.69
C TYR A 105 3.98 0.21 -1.83
N MET A 106 4.90 0.33 -2.77
CA MET A 106 6.05 -0.57 -2.92
C MET A 106 7.31 0.18 -2.55
N PHE A 107 8.18 -0.40 -1.73
CA PHE A 107 9.38 0.24 -1.22
C PHE A 107 10.60 -0.69 -1.26
N LEU A 108 11.72 -0.17 -1.77
CA LEU A 108 13.02 -0.83 -1.72
C LEU A 108 13.76 -0.44 -0.43
N ASN A 109 13.95 -1.40 0.48
CA ASN A 109 14.56 -1.13 1.79
C ASN A 109 16.10 -1.07 1.75
N THR A 110 16.63 -0.06 1.09
CA THR A 110 18.07 0.24 0.95
C THR A 110 18.35 1.72 1.19
N SER A 111 19.63 2.10 1.35
CA SER A 111 20.03 3.49 1.55
C SER A 111 19.68 4.40 0.36
N ILE A 112 19.66 3.83 -0.84
CA ILE A 112 19.12 4.42 -2.07
C ILE A 112 17.85 3.63 -2.36
N HIS A 113 16.67 4.25 -2.29
CA HIS A 113 15.40 3.53 -2.41
C HIS A 113 14.64 3.95 -3.67
N ASP A 114 13.92 2.98 -4.22
CA ASP A 114 12.87 3.19 -5.19
C ASP A 114 11.53 2.95 -4.48
N GLU A 115 10.52 3.72 -4.84
CA GLU A 115 9.21 3.67 -4.20
C GLU A 115 8.10 4.01 -5.20
N LEU A 116 6.95 3.31 -5.08
CA LEU A 116 5.78 3.48 -5.93
C LEU A 116 4.54 3.61 -5.03
N ASP A 117 3.88 4.76 -5.07
CA ASP A 117 2.89 5.12 -4.07
C ASP A 117 1.46 5.18 -4.61
N PHE A 118 0.51 4.69 -3.81
CA PHE A 118 -0.85 5.20 -3.72
C PHE A 118 -1.04 5.79 -2.34
N GLU A 119 -1.37 7.08 -2.26
CA GLU A 119 -1.66 7.79 -1.02
C GLU A 119 -3.06 8.41 -1.09
N PHE A 120 -3.92 8.03 -0.16
CA PHE A 120 -5.24 8.62 0.01
C PHE A 120 -5.13 9.75 1.02
N LEU A 121 -5.19 10.97 0.53
CA LEU A 121 -5.17 12.18 1.35
C LEU A 121 -6.58 12.39 1.91
N GLY A 122 -6.76 12.00 3.17
CA GLY A 122 -8.01 12.11 3.89
C GLY A 122 -8.49 13.56 4.01
N ASN A 123 -9.80 13.72 4.20
CA ASN A 123 -10.45 15.03 4.19
C ASN A 123 -11.54 15.12 5.25
N ARG A 124 -12.02 16.34 5.49
CA ARG A 124 -13.17 16.59 6.37
C ARG A 124 -14.44 15.98 5.77
N PRO A 125 -15.45 15.66 6.60
CA PRO A 125 -16.71 15.09 6.12
C PRO A 125 -17.34 15.94 5.01
N GLY A 126 -17.84 15.28 3.97
CA GLY A 126 -18.47 15.93 2.80
C GLY A 126 -17.50 16.58 1.81
N LYS A 127 -16.18 16.42 1.99
CA LYS A 127 -15.16 16.83 1.01
C LYS A 127 -14.51 15.61 0.37
N PRO A 128 -14.13 15.67 -0.92
CA PRO A 128 -13.57 14.52 -1.62
C PRO A 128 -12.18 14.16 -1.07
N ILE A 129 -11.91 12.87 -0.99
CA ILE A 129 -10.57 12.33 -0.76
C ILE A 129 -9.77 12.46 -2.06
N THR A 130 -8.50 12.87 -1.94
CA THR A 130 -7.59 12.93 -3.08
C THR A 130 -6.75 11.66 -3.12
N LEU A 131 -6.69 11.01 -4.28
CA LEU A 131 -5.70 9.97 -4.54
C LEU A 131 -4.45 10.63 -5.09
N GLN A 132 -3.32 10.40 -4.46
CA GLN A 132 -2.00 10.78 -4.95
C GLN A 132 -1.24 9.52 -5.37
N THR A 133 -0.52 9.59 -6.48
CA THR A 133 0.51 8.62 -6.84
C THR A 133 1.87 9.30 -6.89
N ASN A 134 2.94 8.57 -6.59
CA ASN A 134 4.30 9.08 -6.70
C ASN A 134 5.25 7.95 -7.12
N VAL A 135 6.40 8.34 -7.69
CA VAL A 135 7.47 7.43 -8.09
C VAL A 135 8.79 8.01 -7.61
N PHE A 136 9.47 7.30 -6.71
CA PHE A 136 10.86 7.53 -6.36
C PHE A 136 11.76 6.60 -7.16
N ALA A 137 12.82 7.18 -7.72
CA ALA A 137 13.88 6.45 -8.39
C ALA A 137 15.23 6.98 -7.89
N ASN A 138 16.08 6.10 -7.34
CA ASN A 138 17.32 6.46 -6.68
C ASN A 138 17.14 7.54 -5.59
N SER A 139 16.13 7.38 -4.74
CA SER A 139 15.72 8.31 -3.68
C SER A 139 15.25 9.69 -4.18
N ILE A 140 15.06 9.86 -5.48
CA ILE A 140 14.53 11.11 -6.07
C ILE A 140 13.06 10.88 -6.38
N GLY A 141 12.17 11.50 -5.60
CA GLY A 141 10.71 11.55 -5.84
C GLY A 141 10.31 12.79 -6.64
N GLY A 142 9.22 13.45 -6.22
CA GLY A 142 8.73 14.68 -6.85
C GLY A 142 7.95 14.43 -8.15
N ARG A 143 7.36 13.25 -8.29
CA ARG A 143 6.58 12.82 -9.47
C ARG A 143 5.12 12.65 -9.11
N GLU A 144 4.63 13.48 -8.20
CA GLU A 144 3.28 13.37 -7.67
C GLU A 144 2.24 13.66 -8.75
N GLN A 145 1.24 12.80 -8.85
CA GLN A 145 0.01 13.09 -9.59
C GLN A 145 -1.17 12.97 -8.63
N LYS A 146 -2.13 13.89 -8.72
CA LYS A 146 -3.29 13.96 -7.82
C LYS A 146 -4.58 13.84 -8.60
N PHE A 147 -5.48 13.01 -8.10
CA PHE A 147 -6.74 12.66 -8.74
C PHE A 147 -7.90 12.84 -7.76
N THR A 148 -8.99 13.42 -8.24
CA THR A 148 -10.30 13.27 -7.60
C THR A 148 -10.94 11.99 -8.11
N LEU A 149 -11.44 11.16 -7.19
CA LEU A 149 -12.10 9.90 -7.53
C LEU A 149 -13.51 10.18 -8.07
N TRP A 150 -13.94 9.42 -9.10
CA TRP A 150 -15.28 9.51 -9.68
C TRP A 150 -16.34 8.72 -8.89
N PHE A 151 -16.00 8.29 -7.68
CA PHE A 151 -16.84 7.58 -6.73
C PHE A 151 -16.41 7.94 -5.31
N ASP A 152 -17.25 7.62 -4.33
CA ASP A 152 -16.91 7.76 -2.92
C ASP A 152 -16.15 6.51 -2.43
N PRO A 153 -14.83 6.60 -2.15
CA PRO A 153 -14.00 5.45 -1.76
C PRO A 153 -14.33 4.89 -0.36
N ALA A 154 -15.23 5.54 0.39
CA ALA A 154 -15.68 5.06 1.69
C ALA A 154 -16.94 4.19 1.62
N THR A 155 -17.65 4.21 0.48
CA THR A 155 -18.93 3.48 0.31
C THR A 155 -18.74 1.98 0.10
N ASP A 156 -17.72 1.57 -0.65
CA ASP A 156 -17.41 0.17 -0.90
C ASP A 156 -15.90 -0.03 -1.13
N PHE A 157 -15.47 -1.29 -1.23
CA PHE A 157 -14.13 -1.65 -1.61
C PHE A 157 -13.87 -1.43 -3.10
N HIS A 158 -12.76 -0.76 -3.42
CA HIS A 158 -12.30 -0.56 -4.78
C HIS A 158 -10.91 -1.16 -4.99
N TYR A 159 -10.62 -1.60 -6.20
CA TYR A 159 -9.31 -2.16 -6.53
C TYR A 159 -8.31 -1.06 -6.85
N TYR A 160 -7.17 -1.09 -6.17
CA TYR A 160 -5.99 -0.29 -6.47
C TYR A 160 -4.88 -1.25 -6.87
N LYS A 161 -4.36 -1.08 -8.08
CA LYS A 161 -3.50 -2.04 -8.76
C LYS A 161 -2.25 -1.34 -9.28
N LEU A 162 -1.11 -2.01 -9.13
CA LEU A 162 0.19 -1.57 -9.58
C LEU A 162 0.82 -2.69 -10.42
N LEU A 163 0.98 -2.43 -11.72
CA LEU A 163 1.81 -3.25 -12.59
C LEU A 163 3.21 -2.65 -12.62
N TRP A 164 4.22 -3.45 -12.31
CA TRP A 164 5.61 -3.06 -12.41
C TRP A 164 6.43 -4.15 -13.08
N ASN A 165 7.12 -3.79 -14.17
CA ASN A 165 8.09 -4.65 -14.85
C ASN A 165 9.18 -3.78 -15.51
N HIS A 166 10.11 -4.43 -16.22
CA HIS A 166 11.23 -3.74 -16.87
C HIS A 166 10.85 -2.73 -17.97
N HIS A 167 9.60 -2.72 -18.43
CA HIS A 167 9.12 -1.84 -19.49
C HIS A 167 8.25 -0.70 -18.99
N GLN A 168 7.51 -0.92 -17.89
CA GLN A 168 6.52 0.05 -17.44
C GLN A 168 6.16 -0.08 -15.95
N ILE A 169 5.69 1.04 -15.42
CA ILE A 169 4.90 1.14 -14.20
C ILE A 169 3.52 1.62 -14.65
N ALA A 170 2.45 0.93 -14.23
CA ALA A 170 1.09 1.36 -14.49
C ALA A 170 0.23 1.29 -13.22
N TYR A 171 -0.40 2.41 -12.88
CA TYR A 171 -1.38 2.52 -11.81
C TYR A 171 -2.76 2.28 -12.42
N THR A 172 -3.54 1.39 -11.82
CA THR A 172 -4.90 1.10 -12.28
C THR A 172 -5.88 1.16 -11.12
N LEU A 173 -6.94 1.93 -11.31
CA LEU A 173 -8.05 2.07 -10.39
C LEU A 173 -9.28 1.36 -10.96
N ASN A 174 -9.71 0.29 -10.29
CA ASN A 174 -10.71 -0.65 -10.78
C ASN A 174 -10.35 -1.20 -12.18
N TYR A 175 -10.83 -0.56 -13.24
CA TYR A 175 -10.58 -0.89 -14.64
C TYR A 175 -9.93 0.25 -15.44
N LEU A 176 -9.72 1.43 -14.84
CA LEU A 176 -9.13 2.58 -15.49
C LEU A 176 -7.65 2.70 -15.15
N ILE A 177 -6.80 2.88 -16.17
CA ILE A 177 -5.38 3.22 -16.00
C ILE A 177 -5.30 4.73 -15.72
N LEU A 178 -4.55 5.12 -14.69
CA LEU A 178 -4.32 6.52 -14.32
C LEU A 178 -3.18 7.13 -15.14
#